data_AF-A0A2M7CR16-F1
#
_entry.id   AF-A0A2M7CR16-F1
#
_cell.length_a   1.000
_cell.length_b   1.000
_cell.length_c   1.000
_cell.angle_alpha   90.00
_cell.angle_beta   90.00
_cell.angle_gamma   90.00
#
_symmetry.space_group_name_H-M   'P 1'
#
loop_
_entity.id
_entity.type
_entity.pdbx_description
1 polymer ?
#
loop_
_entity_poly.entity_id
_entity_poly.type
_entity_poly.pdbx_seq_one_letter_code
_entity_poly.pdbx_strand_id
1 'polypeptide(L)'
;MNNFLKKIIQFILKWLAKIYLWRTRPYVVIIAGTTSRHWIKEAIIKELKNKGLNSRGNRKNFNAEIGLPLSILNLPSGEGSFSSWLKIILQAIKLITNYQLPITNYLILEMAIDRPEDMNYLLSIVRPNIAILTTITMIYRENFENLSEIALEYRKLVRALPKDGLLLLNFDDQRMRDLAKFASCRVLTCGLSDGADYQAKNIKKITAGQQFEIKGVPVKINRFGNHHVYAKIAAYAIRSEKI
;
A
#
# COMPACT_ATOMS: atom_id res chain seq x y z
N MET A 1 -21.73 -13.47 -8.92
CA MET A 1 -20.88 -14.15 -9.92
C MET A 1 -20.46 -15.49 -9.35
N ASN A 2 -20.64 -16.60 -10.07
CA ASN A 2 -20.20 -17.91 -9.58
C ASN A 2 -18.68 -17.91 -9.32
N ASN A 3 -18.25 -18.58 -8.25
CA ASN A 3 -16.86 -18.77 -7.85
C ASN A 3 -15.94 -19.24 -8.98
N PHE A 4 -16.44 -20.07 -9.91
CA PHE A 4 -15.67 -20.53 -11.06
C PHE A 4 -15.25 -19.36 -11.97
N LEU A 5 -16.21 -18.53 -12.39
CA LEU A 5 -15.94 -17.36 -13.24
C LEU A 5 -15.06 -16.33 -12.50
N LYS A 6 -15.25 -16.17 -11.18
CA LYS A 6 -14.39 -15.32 -10.34
C LYS A 6 -12.92 -15.74 -10.44
N LYS A 7 -12.63 -17.04 -10.31
CA LYS A 7 -11.26 -17.59 -10.41
C LYS A 7 -10.65 -17.38 -11.79
N ILE A 8 -11.44 -17.55 -12.86
CA ILE A 8 -10.98 -17.28 -14.24
C ILE A 8 -10.59 -15.81 -14.40
N ILE A 9 -11.45 -14.88 -13.97
CA ILE A 9 -11.19 -13.45 -14.05
C ILE A 9 -9.96 -13.06 -13.23
N GLN A 10 -9.85 -13.58 -12.00
CA GLN A 10 -8.67 -13.39 -11.15
C GLN A 10 -7.39 -13.81 -11.85
N PHE A 11 -7.39 -15.01 -12.45
CA PHE A 11 -6.24 -15.55 -13.17
C PHE A 11 -5.85 -14.67 -14.37
N ILE A 12 -6.82 -14.30 -15.21
CA ILE A 12 -6.57 -13.45 -16.39
C ILE A 12 -6.00 -12.10 -15.96
N LEU A 13 -6.67 -11.41 -15.04
CA LEU A 13 -6.26 -10.07 -14.59
C LEU A 13 -4.88 -10.09 -13.93
N LYS A 14 -4.58 -11.12 -13.13
CA LYS A 14 -3.25 -11.32 -12.54
C LYS A 14 -2.17 -11.32 -13.62
N TRP A 15 -2.35 -12.08 -14.70
CA TRP A 15 -1.37 -12.14 -15.77
C TRP A 15 -1.26 -10.83 -16.55
N LEU A 16 -2.38 -10.18 -16.86
CA LEU A 16 -2.38 -8.88 -17.54
C LEU A 16 -1.66 -7.80 -16.70
N ALA A 17 -1.91 -7.77 -15.38
CA ALA A 17 -1.22 -6.87 -14.46
C ALA A 17 0.28 -7.17 -14.40
N LYS A 18 0.69 -8.44 -14.38
CA LYS A 18 2.11 -8.82 -14.43
C LYS A 18 2.79 -8.36 -15.72
N ILE A 19 2.12 -8.48 -16.87
CA ILE A 19 2.66 -7.97 -18.15
C ILE A 19 2.82 -6.45 -18.09
N TYR A 20 1.82 -5.73 -17.56
CA TYR A 20 1.92 -4.28 -17.37
C TYR A 20 3.13 -3.89 -16.50
N LEU A 21 3.29 -4.54 -15.34
CA LEU A 21 4.42 -4.30 -14.43
C LEU A 21 5.76 -4.61 -15.09
N TRP A 22 5.84 -5.71 -15.85
CA TRP A 22 7.05 -6.09 -16.58
C TRP A 22 7.44 -5.04 -17.63
N ARG A 23 6.46 -4.47 -18.35
CA ARG A 23 6.70 -3.43 -19.36
C ARG A 23 7.03 -2.07 -18.77
N THR A 24 6.40 -1.69 -17.66
CA THR A 24 6.50 -0.32 -17.10
C THR A 24 7.51 -0.19 -15.97
N ARG A 25 7.87 -1.30 -15.31
CA ARG A 25 8.83 -1.36 -14.19
C ARG A 25 8.68 -0.21 -13.19
N PRO A 26 7.48 0.05 -12.66
CA PRO A 26 7.27 1.12 -11.71
C PRO A 26 7.98 0.80 -10.40
N TYR A 27 8.39 1.83 -9.68
CA TYR A 27 8.82 1.71 -8.30
C TYR A 27 7.59 1.54 -7.40
N VAL A 28 7.50 0.42 -6.69
CA VAL A 28 6.30 0.00 -5.95
C VAL A 28 6.46 0.23 -4.45
N VAL A 29 5.52 0.99 -3.88
CA VAL A 29 5.35 1.16 -2.44
C VAL A 29 4.09 0.41 -2.02
N ILE A 30 4.24 -0.63 -1.20
CA ILE A 30 3.12 -1.38 -0.64
C ILE A 30 2.78 -0.84 0.75
N ILE A 31 1.50 -0.61 1.05
CA ILE A 31 1.01 -0.21 2.37
C ILE A 31 0.07 -1.31 2.87
N ALA A 32 0.43 -1.94 3.98
CA ALA A 32 -0.34 -3.02 4.59
C ALA A 32 -0.57 -2.76 6.09
N GLY A 33 -1.60 -3.39 6.65
CA GLY A 33 -2.12 -3.12 7.98
C GLY A 33 -3.64 -3.09 7.97
N THR A 34 -4.28 -2.88 9.13
CA THR A 34 -5.75 -2.87 9.20
C THR A 34 -6.31 -1.45 9.15
N THR A 35 -5.57 -0.47 9.68
CA THR A 35 -6.00 0.93 9.75
C THR A 35 -5.06 1.88 9.00
N SER A 36 -5.51 3.11 8.73
CA SER A 36 -4.70 4.23 8.21
C SER A 36 -4.07 4.09 6.82
N ARG A 37 -4.14 2.92 6.16
CA ARG A 37 -3.55 2.65 4.85
C ARG A 37 -3.94 3.68 3.78
N HIS A 38 -5.24 3.97 3.68
CA HIS A 38 -5.77 4.93 2.72
C HIS A 38 -5.14 6.32 2.91
N TRP A 39 -5.10 6.82 4.14
CA TRP A 39 -4.55 8.13 4.45
C TRP A 39 -3.05 8.22 4.17
N ILE A 40 -2.29 7.17 4.50
CA ILE A 40 -0.85 7.08 4.18
C ILE A 40 -0.63 7.08 2.66
N LYS A 41 -1.42 6.31 1.91
CA LYS A 41 -1.36 6.26 0.45
C LYS A 41 -1.55 7.66 -0.16
N GLU A 42 -2.63 8.35 0.22
CA GLU A 42 -2.93 9.67 -0.31
C GLU A 42 -1.86 10.71 0.07
N ALA A 43 -1.33 10.63 1.29
CA ALA A 43 -0.25 11.51 1.74
C ALA A 43 1.04 11.30 0.93
N ILE A 44 1.43 10.05 0.66
CA ILE A 44 2.61 9.73 -0.15
C ILE A 44 2.42 10.17 -1.60
N ILE A 45 1.28 9.86 -2.22
CA ILE A 45 0.99 10.29 -3.61
C ILE A 45 1.09 11.82 -3.70
N LYS A 46 0.54 12.54 -2.72
CA LYS A 46 0.63 14.01 -2.70
C LYS A 46 2.07 14.50 -2.61
N GLU A 47 2.89 13.93 -1.72
CA GLU A 47 4.31 14.33 -1.60
C GLU A 47 5.12 14.01 -2.88
N LEU A 48 4.88 12.85 -3.50
CA LEU A 48 5.55 12.49 -4.75
C LEU A 48 5.14 13.42 -5.90
N LYS A 49 3.84 13.75 -6.03
CA LYS A 49 3.37 14.72 -7.02
C LYS A 49 3.95 16.12 -6.80
N ASN A 50 4.07 16.55 -5.54
CA ASN A 50 4.71 17.83 -5.22
C ASN A 50 6.19 17.89 -5.64
N LYS A 51 6.87 16.73 -5.74
CA LYS A 51 8.22 16.60 -6.30
C LYS A 51 8.25 16.52 -7.84
N GLY A 52 7.10 16.64 -8.51
CA GLY A 52 6.99 16.44 -9.95
C GLY A 52 7.05 14.98 -10.40
N LEU A 53 6.94 14.02 -9.46
CA LEU A 53 7.01 12.59 -9.77
C LEU A 53 5.62 12.04 -10.11
N ASN A 54 5.54 11.34 -11.25
CA ASN A 54 4.31 10.67 -11.66
C ASN A 54 4.01 9.46 -10.77
N SER A 55 2.96 9.59 -9.96
CA SER A 55 2.55 8.59 -8.98
C SER A 55 1.04 8.40 -8.96
N ARG A 56 0.61 7.17 -8.71
CA ARG A 56 -0.79 6.79 -8.46
C ARG A 56 -0.87 5.65 -7.48
N GLY A 57 -2.07 5.36 -7.00
CA GLY A 57 -2.33 4.21 -6.14
C GLY A 57 -3.63 3.49 -6.48
N ASN A 58 -4.17 2.72 -5.54
CA ASN A 58 -5.38 1.94 -5.77
C ASN A 58 -6.56 2.83 -6.15
N ARG A 59 -7.39 2.31 -7.05
CA ARG A 59 -8.72 2.89 -7.33
C ARG A 59 -9.68 2.42 -6.25
N LYS A 60 -10.42 3.33 -5.61
CA LYS A 60 -11.39 2.97 -4.54
C LYS A 60 -10.71 2.04 -3.49
N ASN A 61 -11.41 1.00 -3.05
CA ASN A 61 -10.93 -0.05 -2.15
C ASN A 61 -10.35 -1.27 -2.89
N PHE A 62 -9.84 -1.09 -4.11
CA PHE A 62 -9.32 -2.20 -4.93
C PHE A 62 -7.92 -2.64 -4.47
N ASN A 63 -7.87 -3.34 -3.34
CA ASN A 63 -6.65 -3.70 -2.60
C ASN A 63 -6.52 -5.21 -2.30
N ALA A 64 -7.40 -6.03 -2.86
CA ALA A 64 -7.44 -7.49 -2.70
C ALA A 64 -7.31 -8.20 -4.06
N GLU A 65 -7.80 -9.44 -4.21
CA GLU A 65 -7.38 -10.38 -5.24
C GLU A 65 -7.76 -9.98 -6.68
N ILE A 66 -8.91 -9.34 -6.85
CA ILE A 66 -9.38 -8.79 -8.14
C ILE A 66 -9.02 -7.32 -8.25
N GLY A 67 -9.20 -6.58 -7.15
CA GLY A 67 -9.00 -5.14 -7.13
C GLY A 67 -7.55 -4.74 -7.41
N LEU A 68 -6.58 -5.44 -6.81
CA LEU A 68 -5.17 -5.08 -6.96
C LEU A 68 -4.70 -5.12 -8.44
N PRO A 69 -4.96 -6.18 -9.23
CA PRO A 69 -4.72 -6.17 -10.67
C PRO A 69 -5.39 -5.00 -11.41
N LEU A 70 -6.65 -4.68 -11.10
CA LEU A 70 -7.37 -3.56 -11.72
C LEU A 70 -6.74 -2.21 -11.36
N SER A 71 -6.31 -2.04 -10.11
CA SER A 71 -5.55 -0.88 -9.67
C SER A 71 -4.24 -0.75 -10.43
N ILE A 72 -3.49 -1.85 -10.61
CA ILE A 72 -2.25 -1.85 -11.39
C ILE A 72 -2.53 -1.47 -12.85
N LEU A 73 -3.60 -1.98 -13.46
CA LEU A 73 -4.00 -1.66 -14.83
C LEU A 73 -4.70 -0.30 -14.97
N ASN A 74 -4.98 0.38 -13.86
CA ASN A 74 -5.79 1.60 -13.80
C ASN A 74 -7.19 1.46 -14.46
N LEU A 75 -7.82 0.30 -14.29
CA LEU A 75 -9.15 -0.01 -14.86
C LEU A 75 -10.24 -0.03 -13.79
N PRO A 76 -11.50 0.28 -14.15
CA PRO A 76 -12.63 0.08 -13.25
C PRO A 76 -12.96 -1.42 -13.10
N SER A 77 -13.85 -1.74 -12.17
CA SER A 77 -14.39 -3.10 -12.01
C SER A 77 -15.42 -3.39 -13.10
N GLY A 78 -15.44 -4.65 -13.56
CA GLY A 78 -16.47 -5.18 -14.47
C GLY A 78 -17.72 -5.68 -13.73
N GLU A 79 -17.93 -5.27 -12.47
CA GLU A 79 -19.10 -5.63 -11.67
C GLU A 79 -20.43 -5.42 -12.41
N GLY A 80 -21.38 -6.30 -12.12
CA GLY A 80 -22.73 -6.28 -12.72
C GLY A 80 -22.96 -7.38 -13.75
N SER A 81 -22.01 -7.69 -14.65
CA SER A 81 -22.23 -8.72 -15.69
C SER A 81 -20.95 -9.31 -16.30
N PHE A 82 -21.07 -10.47 -16.96
CA PHE A 82 -19.97 -11.09 -17.72
C PHE A 82 -19.51 -10.21 -18.91
N SER A 83 -20.44 -9.55 -19.59
CA SER A 83 -20.11 -8.67 -20.72
C SER A 83 -19.30 -7.45 -20.29
N SER A 84 -19.56 -6.91 -19.09
CA SER A 84 -18.73 -5.87 -18.49
C SER A 84 -17.31 -6.38 -18.22
N TRP A 85 -17.15 -7.58 -17.64
CA TRP A 85 -15.83 -8.19 -17.46
C TRP A 85 -15.07 -8.42 -18.76
N LEU A 86 -15.75 -8.90 -19.80
CA LEU A 86 -15.15 -9.07 -21.12
C LEU A 86 -14.62 -7.73 -21.67
N LYS A 87 -15.39 -6.64 -21.53
CA LYS A 87 -14.95 -5.28 -21.91
C LYS A 87 -13.71 -4.85 -21.13
N ILE A 88 -13.65 -5.09 -19.81
CA ILE A 88 -12.48 -4.76 -18.99
C ILE A 88 -11.24 -5.55 -19.42
N ILE A 89 -11.39 -6.84 -19.73
CA ILE A 89 -10.29 -7.67 -20.21
C ILE A 89 -9.77 -7.16 -21.56
N LEU A 90 -10.66 -6.82 -22.50
CA LEU A 90 -10.27 -6.24 -23.79
C LEU A 90 -9.56 -4.89 -23.63
N GLN A 91 -10.03 -4.03 -22.72
CA GLN A 91 -9.34 -2.77 -22.38
C GLN A 91 -7.96 -3.01 -21.79
N ALA A 92 -7.82 -3.99 -20.89
CA ALA A 92 -6.53 -4.38 -20.31
C ALA A 92 -5.57 -4.88 -21.38
N ILE A 93 -6.03 -5.75 -22.29
CA ILE A 93 -5.23 -6.24 -23.43
C ILE A 93 -4.78 -5.06 -24.30
N LYS A 94 -5.71 -4.18 -24.72
CA LYS A 94 -5.40 -2.98 -25.52
C LYS A 94 -4.38 -2.07 -24.82
N LEU A 95 -4.48 -1.92 -23.51
CA LEU A 95 -3.54 -1.14 -22.71
C LEU A 95 -2.14 -1.77 -22.79
N ILE A 96 -2.02 -3.06 -22.47
CA ILE A 96 -0.70 -3.72 -22.41
C ILE A 96 -0.09 -4.02 -23.78
N THR A 97 -0.83 -3.90 -24.88
CA THR A 97 -0.29 -4.00 -26.24
C THR A 97 0.02 -2.64 -26.86
N ASN A 98 -0.45 -1.53 -26.26
CA ASN A 98 -0.14 -0.19 -26.74
C ASN A 98 1.37 0.08 -26.66
N TYR A 99 1.97 0.57 -27.75
CA TYR A 99 3.37 0.97 -27.78
C TYR A 99 3.63 2.21 -26.93
N GLN A 100 2.69 3.17 -26.94
CA GLN A 100 2.75 4.41 -26.13
C GLN A 100 2.04 4.23 -24.78
N LEU A 101 2.34 3.11 -24.10
CA LEU A 101 1.73 2.80 -22.80
C LEU A 101 2.05 3.91 -21.78
N PRO A 102 1.05 4.51 -21.10
CA PRO A 102 1.29 5.56 -20.12
C PRO A 102 2.13 5.01 -18.95
N ILE A 103 3.33 5.56 -18.80
CA ILE A 103 4.26 5.18 -17.75
C ILE A 103 3.85 5.86 -16.46
N THR A 104 3.74 5.08 -15.39
CA THR A 104 3.69 5.59 -14.02
C THR A 104 4.99 5.21 -13.35
N ASN A 105 5.75 6.18 -12.83
CA ASN A 105 7.03 5.89 -12.18
C ASN A 105 6.82 5.26 -10.80
N TYR A 106 5.76 5.64 -10.08
CA TYR A 106 5.49 5.18 -8.72
C TYR A 106 4.09 4.59 -8.55
N LEU A 107 4.01 3.36 -8.06
CA LEU A 107 2.75 2.72 -7.66
C LEU A 107 2.66 2.59 -6.15
N ILE A 108 1.72 3.33 -5.56
CA ILE A 108 1.46 3.34 -4.12
C ILE A 108 0.24 2.46 -3.83
N LEU A 109 0.47 1.20 -3.51
CA LEU A 109 -0.54 0.15 -3.45
C LEU A 109 -0.85 -0.26 -2.00
N GLU A 110 -2.08 -0.01 -1.57
CA GLU A 110 -2.70 -0.66 -0.43
C GLU A 110 -2.91 -2.14 -0.73
N MET A 111 -2.57 -2.99 0.24
CA MET A 111 -2.89 -4.41 0.23
C MET A 111 -3.75 -4.76 1.45
N ALA A 112 -4.85 -5.45 1.19
CA ALA A 112 -5.73 -6.00 2.20
C ALA A 112 -5.70 -7.52 2.16
N ILE A 113 -5.61 -8.10 3.35
CA ILE A 113 -5.76 -9.54 3.58
C ILE A 113 -7.06 -9.74 4.35
N ASP A 114 -7.76 -10.81 4.02
CA ASP A 114 -8.98 -11.26 4.66
C ASP A 114 -8.80 -12.63 5.30
N ARG A 115 -7.99 -13.51 4.72
CA ARG A 115 -7.70 -14.87 5.23
C ARG A 115 -6.22 -15.25 5.05
N PRO A 116 -5.75 -16.34 5.67
CA PRO A 116 -4.41 -16.88 5.42
C PRO A 116 -4.15 -17.11 3.92
N GLU A 117 -2.90 -16.92 3.49
CA GLU A 117 -2.43 -17.03 2.10
C GLU A 117 -2.78 -15.86 1.16
N ASP A 118 -3.61 -14.91 1.57
CA ASP A 118 -3.92 -13.74 0.74
C ASP A 118 -2.66 -12.93 0.39
N MET A 119 -1.73 -12.73 1.33
CA MET A 119 -0.51 -11.97 1.05
C MET A 119 0.36 -12.71 0.02
N ASN A 120 0.40 -14.05 0.06
CA ASN A 120 1.11 -14.83 -0.95
C ASN A 120 0.50 -14.64 -2.35
N TYR A 121 -0.82 -14.62 -2.44
CA TYR A 121 -1.49 -14.33 -3.70
C TYR A 121 -1.16 -12.91 -4.20
N LEU A 122 -1.26 -11.89 -3.35
CA LEU A 122 -0.99 -10.50 -3.76
C LEU A 122 0.47 -10.30 -4.19
N LEU A 123 1.43 -10.88 -3.47
CA LEU A 123 2.85 -10.86 -3.81
C LEU A 123 3.20 -11.66 -5.07
N SER A 124 2.34 -12.61 -5.46
CA SER A 124 2.49 -13.31 -6.75
C SER A 124 2.14 -12.43 -7.96
N ILE A 125 1.51 -11.27 -7.74
CA ILE A 125 1.15 -10.28 -8.77
C ILE A 125 2.23 -9.18 -8.84
N VAL A 126 2.61 -8.60 -7.69
CA VAL A 126 3.49 -7.42 -7.62
C VAL A 126 4.52 -7.58 -6.50
N ARG A 127 5.77 -7.18 -6.79
CA ARG A 127 6.87 -7.15 -5.81
C ARG A 127 7.08 -5.72 -5.29
N PRO A 128 7.26 -5.52 -3.97
CA PRO A 128 7.55 -4.19 -3.41
C PRO A 128 9.00 -3.77 -3.64
N ASN A 129 9.22 -2.47 -3.74
CA ASN A 129 10.49 -1.83 -3.41
C ASN A 129 10.48 -1.31 -1.97
N ILE A 130 9.31 -0.82 -1.52
CA ILE A 130 9.07 -0.35 -0.16
C ILE A 130 7.84 -1.04 0.41
N ALA A 131 7.87 -1.43 1.68
CA ALA A 131 6.69 -1.82 2.42
C ALA A 131 6.49 -0.92 3.64
N ILE A 132 5.26 -0.47 3.86
CA ILE A 132 4.85 0.32 5.01
C ILE A 132 3.83 -0.50 5.78
N LEU A 133 4.16 -0.88 7.00
CA LEU A 133 3.26 -1.61 7.90
C LEU A 133 2.65 -0.67 8.93
N THR A 134 1.34 -0.54 8.87
CA THR A 134 0.53 0.24 9.82
C THR A 134 0.10 -0.64 11.00
N THR A 135 -0.77 -0.13 11.88
CA THR A 135 -1.33 -0.90 13.00
C THR A 135 -2.18 -2.09 12.54
N ILE A 136 -2.22 -3.14 13.37
CA ILE A 136 -3.13 -4.28 13.21
C ILE A 136 -4.19 -4.36 14.29
N THR A 137 -5.41 -4.74 13.89
CA THR A 137 -6.60 -4.89 14.74
C THR A 137 -7.46 -6.04 14.21
N MET A 138 -8.28 -6.68 15.07
CA MET A 138 -9.18 -7.77 14.65
C MET A 138 -10.45 -7.28 13.93
N ILE A 139 -10.61 -5.98 13.75
CA ILE A 139 -11.82 -5.38 13.20
C ILE A 139 -12.01 -5.85 11.73
N TYR A 140 -13.16 -6.48 11.46
CA TYR A 140 -13.52 -7.06 10.16
C TYR A 140 -12.54 -8.12 9.65
N ARG A 141 -11.97 -8.95 10.55
CA ARG A 141 -11.01 -10.01 10.21
C ARG A 141 -11.46 -11.36 10.77
N GLU A 142 -12.69 -11.74 10.42
CA GLU A 142 -13.36 -12.94 10.93
C GLU A 142 -12.73 -14.25 10.43
N ASN A 143 -12.00 -14.24 9.32
CA ASN A 143 -11.30 -15.42 8.80
C ASN A 143 -9.86 -15.57 9.34
N PHE A 144 -9.47 -14.78 10.34
CA PHE A 144 -8.23 -14.96 11.10
C PHE A 144 -8.58 -15.32 12.54
N GLU A 145 -7.84 -16.25 13.13
CA GLU A 145 -8.06 -16.66 14.51
C GLU A 145 -7.62 -15.57 15.50
N ASN A 146 -6.52 -14.88 15.18
CA ASN A 146 -5.92 -13.89 16.07
C ASN A 146 -4.96 -12.93 15.33
N LEU A 147 -4.53 -11.89 16.04
CA LEU A 147 -3.59 -10.88 15.51
C LEU A 147 -2.23 -11.47 15.09
N SER A 148 -1.81 -12.59 15.68
CA SER A 148 -0.54 -13.23 15.33
C SER A 148 -0.61 -13.81 13.92
N GLU A 149 -1.73 -14.39 13.49
CA GLU A 149 -1.91 -14.85 12.10
C GLU A 149 -1.84 -13.72 11.08
N ILE A 150 -2.47 -12.58 11.40
CA ILE A 150 -2.37 -11.36 10.58
C ILE A 150 -0.90 -10.91 10.47
N ALA A 151 -0.16 -10.94 11.59
CA ALA A 151 1.27 -10.63 11.58
C ALA A 151 2.09 -11.65 10.76
N LEU A 152 1.72 -12.94 10.74
CA LEU A 152 2.35 -13.95 9.89
C LEU A 152 2.15 -13.66 8.40
N GLU A 153 0.99 -13.15 7.99
CA GLU A 153 0.77 -12.68 6.62
C GLU A 153 1.66 -11.48 6.28
N TYR A 154 1.74 -10.48 7.15
CA TYR A 154 2.61 -9.31 6.92
C TYR A 154 4.10 -9.63 6.98
N ARG A 155 4.51 -10.68 7.70
CA ARG A 155 5.86 -11.24 7.61
C ARG A 155 6.20 -11.69 6.18
N LYS A 156 5.23 -12.21 5.42
CA LYS A 156 5.45 -12.61 4.01
C LYS A 156 5.79 -11.39 3.15
N LEU A 157 5.11 -10.26 3.37
CA LEU A 157 5.42 -8.98 2.72
C LEU A 157 6.83 -8.48 3.08
N VAL A 158 7.19 -8.52 4.36
CA VAL A 158 8.54 -8.13 4.82
C VAL A 158 9.63 -8.95 4.12
N ARG A 159 9.47 -10.28 4.06
CA ARG A 159 10.42 -11.18 3.40
C ARG A 159 10.49 -11.00 1.88
N ALA A 160 9.48 -10.40 1.28
CA ALA A 160 9.43 -10.16 -0.16
C ALA A 160 10.18 -8.88 -0.59
N LEU A 161 10.60 -8.04 0.37
CA LEU A 161 11.40 -6.86 0.08
C LEU A 161 12.80 -7.24 -0.43
N PRO A 162 13.32 -6.54 -1.44
CA PRO A 162 14.69 -6.73 -1.90
C PRO A 162 15.68 -6.13 -0.90
N LYS A 163 16.96 -6.51 -0.97
CA LYS A 163 18.01 -6.05 -0.02
C LYS A 163 18.20 -4.53 -0.02
N ASP A 164 18.07 -3.91 -1.18
CA ASP A 164 18.10 -2.47 -1.41
C ASP A 164 16.76 -1.77 -1.16
N GLY A 165 15.74 -2.53 -0.71
CA GLY A 165 14.43 -2.00 -0.36
C GLY A 165 14.38 -1.29 0.99
N LEU A 166 13.18 -0.83 1.33
CA LEU A 166 12.90 -0.19 2.61
C LEU A 166 11.66 -0.79 3.28
N LEU A 167 11.79 -1.10 4.56
CA LEU A 167 10.67 -1.41 5.44
C LEU A 167 10.42 -0.23 6.38
N LEU A 168 9.22 0.34 6.35
CA LEU A 168 8.76 1.35 7.30
C LEU A 168 7.72 0.74 8.23
N LEU A 169 8.01 0.67 9.52
CA LEU A 169 7.14 0.06 10.52
C LEU A 169 6.46 1.12 11.37
N ASN A 170 5.21 0.87 11.77
CA ASN A 170 4.60 1.65 12.84
C ASN A 170 5.33 1.37 14.16
N PHE A 171 6.01 2.38 14.68
CA PHE A 171 6.73 2.29 15.95
C PHE A 171 5.78 2.08 17.13
N ASP A 172 4.50 2.44 17.04
CA ASP A 172 3.60 2.36 18.21
C ASP A 172 2.92 0.98 18.33
N ASP A 173 3.14 0.07 17.37
CA ASP A 173 2.61 -1.30 17.39
C ASP A 173 3.76 -2.31 17.55
N GLN A 174 3.86 -2.93 18.73
CA GLN A 174 4.94 -3.89 19.04
C GLN A 174 4.97 -5.06 18.05
N ARG A 175 3.81 -5.54 17.59
CA ARG A 175 3.74 -6.68 16.65
C ARG A 175 4.32 -6.30 15.31
N MET A 176 4.16 -5.04 14.88
CA MET A 176 4.79 -4.54 13.66
C MET A 176 6.29 -4.37 13.85
N ARG A 177 6.73 -3.82 15.00
CA ARG A 177 8.17 -3.71 15.33
C ARG A 177 8.86 -5.07 15.32
N ASP A 178 8.22 -6.10 15.86
CA ASP A 178 8.74 -7.47 15.91
C ASP A 178 9.00 -8.07 14.52
N LEU A 179 8.38 -7.53 13.47
CA LEU A 179 8.62 -7.96 12.10
C LEU A 179 9.96 -7.49 11.53
N ALA A 180 10.61 -6.50 12.15
CA ALA A 180 11.93 -5.99 11.73
C ALA A 180 12.97 -7.12 11.60
N LYS A 181 12.93 -8.12 12.51
CA LYS A 181 13.87 -9.26 12.52
C LYS A 181 13.79 -10.17 11.28
N PHE A 182 12.73 -10.04 10.47
CA PHE A 182 12.57 -10.81 9.24
C PHE A 182 12.95 -10.03 7.98
N ALA A 183 13.29 -8.76 8.11
CA ALA A 183 13.71 -7.92 6.99
C ALA A 183 15.18 -8.19 6.64
N SER A 184 15.47 -8.28 5.35
CA SER A 184 16.85 -8.33 4.82
C SER A 184 17.32 -6.97 4.25
N CYS A 185 16.53 -5.93 4.48
CA CYS A 185 16.70 -4.60 3.92
C CYS A 185 16.78 -3.56 5.04
N ARG A 186 16.91 -2.28 4.67
CA ARG A 186 16.87 -1.20 5.66
C ARG A 186 15.50 -1.15 6.32
N VAL A 187 15.50 -0.98 7.64
CA VAL A 187 14.27 -0.83 8.45
C VAL A 187 14.28 0.56 9.08
N LEU A 188 13.16 1.25 8.98
CA LEU A 188 12.89 2.51 9.65
C LEU A 188 11.54 2.41 10.35
N THR A 189 11.31 3.30 11.30
CA THR A 189 10.10 3.33 12.10
C THR A 189 9.46 4.71 12.09
N CYS A 190 8.14 4.76 12.14
CA CYS A 190 7.40 6.01 12.30
C CYS A 190 6.32 5.88 13.37
N GLY A 191 6.15 6.89 14.21
CA GLY A 191 5.16 6.83 15.28
C GLY A 191 5.01 8.11 16.09
N LEU A 192 4.21 8.02 17.14
CA LEU A 192 3.96 9.09 18.10
C LEU A 192 4.79 8.88 19.37
N SER A 193 5.10 7.62 19.72
CA SER A 193 5.91 7.29 20.89
C SER A 193 7.38 7.63 20.71
N ASP A 194 8.05 7.89 21.83
CA ASP A 194 9.48 8.19 21.87
C ASP A 194 10.31 6.98 21.40
N GLY A 195 11.29 7.25 20.54
CA GLY A 195 12.18 6.24 19.97
C GLY A 195 11.92 5.92 18.49
N ALA A 196 10.81 6.37 17.91
CA ALA A 196 10.57 6.25 16.47
C ALA A 196 11.61 7.06 15.65
N ASP A 197 12.11 6.49 14.55
CA ASP A 197 13.05 7.20 13.66
C ASP A 197 12.43 8.49 13.13
N TYR A 198 11.17 8.40 12.68
CA TYR A 198 10.33 9.54 12.34
C TYR A 198 9.21 9.67 13.36
N GLN A 199 9.34 10.63 14.26
CA GLN A 199 8.38 10.87 15.34
C GLN A 199 7.63 12.18 15.13
N ALA A 200 6.31 12.20 15.40
CA ALA A 200 5.59 13.45 15.61
C ALA A 200 5.68 13.89 17.08
N LYS A 201 6.25 15.07 17.32
CA LYS A 201 6.35 15.69 18.66
C LYS A 201 5.44 16.91 18.77
N ASN A 202 5.14 17.32 20.00
CA ASN A 202 4.41 18.55 20.31
C ASN A 202 3.04 18.65 19.60
N ILE A 203 2.29 17.54 19.53
CA ILE A 203 1.01 17.50 18.81
C ILE A 203 -0.01 18.37 19.53
N LYS A 204 -0.44 19.45 18.88
CA LYS A 204 -1.45 20.39 19.38
C LYS A 204 -2.61 20.48 18.40
N LYS A 205 -3.83 20.45 18.92
CA LYS A 205 -5.02 20.81 18.14
C LYS A 205 -5.05 22.33 17.96
N ILE A 206 -5.42 22.77 16.77
CA ILE A 206 -5.62 24.17 16.39
C ILE A 206 -6.96 24.31 15.70
N THR A 207 -7.45 25.53 15.50
CA THR A 207 -8.78 25.80 14.93
C THR A 207 -9.06 25.03 13.64
N ALA A 208 -8.07 24.93 12.74
CA ALA A 208 -8.22 24.30 11.43
C ALA A 208 -7.72 22.85 11.34
N GLY A 209 -7.25 22.24 12.44
CA GLY A 209 -6.68 20.89 12.42
C GLY A 209 -5.62 20.65 13.50
N GLN A 210 -4.44 20.17 13.11
CA GLN A 210 -3.36 19.83 14.05
C GLN A 210 -2.02 20.39 13.59
N GLN A 211 -1.19 20.75 14.56
CA GLN A 211 0.22 21.12 14.37
C GLN A 211 1.10 20.21 15.22
N PHE A 212 2.28 19.87 14.71
CA PHE A 212 3.27 19.03 15.36
C PHE A 212 4.62 19.21 14.65
N GLU A 213 5.66 18.57 15.14
CA GLU A 213 7.00 18.61 14.55
C GLU A 213 7.45 17.21 14.13
N ILE A 214 8.12 17.10 12.99
CA ILE A 214 8.86 15.89 12.58
C ILE A 214 10.31 16.28 12.40
N LYS A 215 11.24 15.66 13.14
CA LYS A 215 12.68 15.99 13.09
C LYS A 215 12.96 17.50 13.26
N GLY A 216 12.20 18.17 14.15
CA GLY A 216 12.29 19.61 14.40
C GLY A 216 11.66 20.51 13.32
N VAL A 217 11.15 19.93 12.22
CA VAL A 217 10.45 20.67 11.18
C VAL A 217 8.97 20.81 11.57
N PRO A 218 8.42 22.04 11.65
CA PRO A 218 7.01 22.25 11.95
C PRO A 218 6.13 21.77 10.81
N VAL A 219 5.06 21.05 11.16
CA VAL A 219 4.10 20.47 10.23
C VAL A 219 2.69 20.85 10.68
N LYS A 220 1.88 21.29 9.72
CA LYS A 220 0.45 21.58 9.90
C LYS A 220 -0.39 20.70 8.98
N ILE A 221 -1.44 20.11 9.54
CA ILE A 221 -2.46 19.38 8.78
C ILE A 221 -3.83 20.00 9.05
N ASN A 222 -4.63 20.18 8.00
CA ASN A 222 -5.98 20.75 8.10
C ASN A 222 -7.04 19.67 8.38
N ARG A 223 -6.71 18.72 9.26
CA ARG A 223 -7.53 17.55 9.62
C ARG A 223 -7.26 17.15 11.07
N PHE A 224 -8.22 16.45 11.69
CA PHE A 224 -8.13 15.94 13.06
C PHE A 224 -8.07 14.41 13.08
N GLY A 225 -7.29 13.85 14.00
CA GLY A 225 -7.17 12.41 14.25
C GLY A 225 -5.75 11.89 14.01
N ASN A 226 -5.33 10.94 14.85
CA ASN A 226 -3.98 10.38 14.80
C ASN A 226 -3.66 9.70 13.47
N HIS A 227 -4.65 9.13 12.79
CA HIS A 227 -4.46 8.52 11.47
C HIS A 227 -3.93 9.50 10.41
N HIS A 228 -4.29 10.78 10.50
CA HIS A 228 -3.71 11.81 9.62
C HIS A 228 -2.29 12.21 10.04
N VAL A 229 -1.98 12.17 11.33
CA VAL A 229 -0.62 12.39 11.84
C VAL A 229 0.29 11.27 11.35
N TYR A 230 -0.07 9.99 11.56
CA TYR A 230 0.67 8.84 11.03
C TYR A 230 0.86 8.93 9.51
N ALA A 231 -0.18 9.29 8.76
CA ALA A 231 -0.08 9.48 7.32
C ALA A 231 0.97 10.52 6.93
N LYS A 232 1.02 11.64 7.64
CA LYS A 232 1.97 12.70 7.38
C LYS A 232 3.40 12.33 7.79
N ILE A 233 3.58 11.59 8.89
CA ILE A 233 4.89 11.07 9.29
C ILE A 233 5.42 10.07 8.26
N ALA A 234 4.60 9.10 7.86
CA ALA A 234 4.99 8.11 6.85
C ALA A 234 5.35 8.78 5.52
N ALA A 235 4.53 9.74 5.07
CA ALA A 235 4.83 10.50 3.86
C ALA A 235 6.11 11.35 3.98
N TYR A 236 6.38 11.94 5.15
CA TYR A 236 7.63 12.64 5.42
C TYR A 236 8.84 11.68 5.37
N ALA A 237 8.72 10.49 5.97
CA ALA A 237 9.77 9.48 5.93
C ALA A 237 10.11 9.12 4.47
N ILE A 238 9.10 8.72 3.70
CA ILE A 238 9.26 8.38 2.27
C ILE A 238 9.83 9.54 1.46
N ARG A 239 9.44 10.78 1.77
CA ARG A 239 9.97 11.97 1.11
C ARG A 239 11.47 12.19 1.39
N SER A 240 11.91 11.91 2.62
CA SER A 240 13.29 12.11 3.05
C SER A 240 14.24 11.04 2.52
N GLU A 241 13.70 9.89 2.14
CA GLU A 241 14.47 8.84 1.47
C GLU A 241 14.76 9.21 0.00
N LYS A 242 15.93 8.82 -0.48
CA LYS A 242 16.31 8.96 -1.90
C LYS A 242 15.63 7.86 -2.70
N ILE A 243 14.38 8.13 -3.07
CA ILE A 243 13.58 7.28 -3.95
C ILE A 243 13.56 7.89 -5.35
#